data_AF-A0A3N7AEB6-F1
#
_entry.id   AF-A0A3N7AEB6-F1
#
_cell.length_a   1.000
_cell.length_b   1.000
_cell.length_c   1.000
_cell.angle_alpha   90.00
_cell.angle_beta   90.00
_cell.angle_gamma   90.00
#
_symmetry.space_group_name_H-M   'P 1'
#
loop_
_entity.id
_entity.type
_entity.pdbx_description
1 polymer ?
#
loop_
_entity_poly.entity_id
_entity_poly.type
_entity_poly.pdbx_seq_one_letter_code
_entity_poly.pdbx_strand_id
1 'polypeptide(L)'
;MSEVAPAPAIAKPEPSGIGGWLLLPAIALIISPLRMIYEFHQTFFDLLRPSVWISLLSSKSPNYSPILATVLGWEILANVALFSLTIWLAYLFFRKRKLAPAIFILWIVVSAVLQLADLMLTSLLGLDAQQSNTRSVVELVKSGIGAAIWVPYFLRSIRVKNTFVHDAPKSDY
;
A
#
# COMPACT_ATOMS: atom_id res chain seq x y z
N MET A 1 48.98 -10.86 -44.09
CA MET A 1 48.44 -9.77 -43.25
C MET A 1 47.39 -10.41 -42.37
N SER A 2 47.70 -10.61 -41.09
CA SER A 2 46.77 -11.21 -40.12
C SER A 2 45.72 -10.17 -39.72
N GLU A 3 44.48 -10.40 -40.14
CA GLU A 3 43.32 -9.59 -39.76
C GLU A 3 43.09 -9.73 -38.25
N VAL A 4 43.36 -8.66 -37.50
CA VAL A 4 43.10 -8.59 -36.06
C VAL A 4 41.59 -8.47 -35.88
N ALA A 5 40.95 -9.53 -35.41
CA ALA A 5 39.53 -9.52 -35.08
C ALA A 5 39.22 -8.37 -34.10
N PRO A 6 38.14 -7.61 -34.31
CA PRO A 6 37.80 -6.50 -33.43
C PRO A 6 37.51 -7.02 -32.02
N ALA A 7 38.12 -6.36 -31.02
CA ALA A 7 37.90 -6.69 -29.61
C ALA A 7 36.40 -6.67 -29.28
N PRO A 8 35.87 -7.64 -28.50
CA PRO A 8 34.46 -7.69 -28.18
C PRO A 8 34.03 -6.40 -27.46
N ALA A 9 33.03 -5.72 -28.01
CA ALA A 9 32.44 -4.54 -27.40
C ALA A 9 31.93 -4.91 -26.01
N ILE A 10 32.49 -4.29 -24.96
CA ILE A 10 32.08 -4.50 -23.58
C ILE A 10 30.62 -4.03 -23.47
N ALA A 11 29.67 -4.97 -23.44
CA ALA A 11 28.26 -4.69 -23.25
C ALA A 11 28.10 -3.94 -21.92
N LYS A 12 27.50 -2.75 -21.95
CA LYS A 12 27.25 -1.97 -20.72
C LYS A 12 26.42 -2.83 -19.77
N PRO A 13 26.81 -2.95 -18.48
CA PRO A 13 26.06 -3.75 -17.53
C PRO A 13 24.63 -3.22 -17.44
N GLU A 14 23.66 -4.11 -17.63
CA GLU A 14 22.25 -3.74 -17.55
C GLU A 14 21.88 -3.23 -16.15
N PRO A 15 20.99 -2.24 -16.03
CA PRO A 15 20.61 -1.69 -14.73
C PRO A 15 19.94 -2.74 -13.86
N SER A 16 20.49 -2.99 -12.67
CA SER A 16 19.95 -3.93 -11.68
C SER A 16 20.03 -3.35 -10.26
N GLY A 17 19.33 -3.98 -9.32
CA GLY A 17 19.29 -3.59 -7.92
C GLY A 17 18.37 -2.40 -7.59
N ILE A 18 18.21 -2.16 -6.29
CA ILE A 18 17.43 -1.03 -5.76
C ILE A 18 18.25 0.24 -5.96
N GLY A 19 17.87 1.05 -6.95
CA GLY A 19 18.55 2.29 -7.31
C GLY A 19 17.80 3.06 -8.40
N GLY A 20 18.24 4.29 -8.67
CA GLY A 20 17.55 5.20 -9.58
C GLY A 20 16.08 5.40 -9.17
N TRP A 21 15.16 5.29 -10.14
CA TRP A 21 13.72 5.39 -9.89
C TRP A 21 13.16 4.39 -8.88
N LEU A 22 13.84 3.27 -8.64
CA LEU A 22 13.40 2.27 -7.65
C LEU A 22 13.63 2.70 -6.18
N LEU A 23 14.39 3.77 -5.95
CA LEU A 23 14.57 4.36 -4.61
C LEU A 23 13.28 5.00 -4.08
N LEU A 24 12.47 5.61 -4.95
CA LEU A 24 11.24 6.27 -4.51
C LEU A 24 10.23 5.27 -3.92
N PRO A 25 9.92 4.12 -4.57
CA PRO A 25 9.12 3.06 -3.96
C PRO A 25 9.76 2.49 -2.69
N ALA A 26 11.09 2.35 -2.65
CA ALA A 26 11.79 1.83 -1.47
C ALA A 26 11.59 2.74 -0.26
N ILE A 27 11.75 4.06 -0.43
CA ILE A 27 11.53 5.06 0.61
C ILE A 27 10.05 5.07 1.02
N ALA A 28 9.13 5.03 0.04
CA ALA A 28 7.70 4.96 0.31
C ALA A 28 7.33 3.75 1.18
N LEU A 29 7.90 2.56 0.90
CA LEU A 29 7.65 1.34 1.67
C LEU A 29 8.18 1.41 3.11
N ILE A 30 9.21 2.22 3.38
CA ILE A 30 9.70 2.46 4.75
C ILE A 30 8.81 3.45 5.49
N ILE A 31 8.39 4.53 4.81
CA ILE A 31 7.57 5.58 5.41
C ILE A 31 6.12 5.13 5.64
N SER A 32 5.56 4.32 4.73
CA SER A 32 4.16 3.88 4.76
C SER A 32 3.74 3.24 6.09
N PRO A 33 4.44 2.23 6.65
CA PRO A 33 4.04 1.64 7.93
C PRO A 33 4.12 2.64 9.09
N LEU A 34 5.08 3.57 9.09
CA LEU A 34 5.16 4.62 10.12
C LEU A 34 3.97 5.58 10.04
N ARG A 35 3.59 5.97 8.82
CA ARG A 35 2.39 6.79 8.56
C ARG A 35 1.12 6.05 9.00
N MET A 36 0.98 4.77 8.65
CA MET A 36 -0.17 3.95 9.04
C MET A 36 -0.29 3.83 10.57
N ILE A 37 0.81 3.64 11.29
CA ILE A 37 0.80 3.61 12.76
C ILE A 37 0.33 4.95 13.34
N TYR A 38 0.83 6.05 12.80
CA TYR A 38 0.43 7.39 13.23
C TYR A 38 -1.06 7.65 12.97
N GLU A 39 -1.54 7.37 11.76
CA GLU A 39 -2.96 7.50 11.40
C GLU A 39 -3.83 6.56 12.25
N PHE A 40 -3.38 5.33 12.49
CA PHE A 40 -4.08 4.38 13.34
C PHE A 40 -4.25 4.91 14.77
N HIS A 41 -3.18 5.46 15.34
CA HIS A 41 -3.22 6.06 16.67
C HIS A 41 -4.15 7.28 16.73
N GLN A 42 -4.13 8.15 15.73
CA GLN A 42 -4.98 9.36 15.71
C GLN A 42 -6.47 9.03 15.53
N THR A 43 -6.79 8.04 14.70
CA THR A 43 -8.18 7.78 14.27
C THR A 43 -8.83 6.63 15.05
N PHE A 44 -8.11 5.56 15.36
CA PHE A 44 -8.70 4.32 15.87
C PHE A 44 -8.40 4.06 17.35
N PHE A 45 -7.44 4.75 17.96
CA PHE A 45 -7.08 4.48 19.36
C PHE A 45 -8.26 4.67 20.31
N ASP A 46 -9.05 5.73 20.10
CA ASP A 46 -10.27 5.95 20.90
C ASP A 46 -11.39 4.96 20.57
N LEU A 47 -11.45 4.46 19.33
CA LEU A 47 -12.40 3.42 18.92
C LEU A 47 -12.12 2.08 19.61
N LEU A 48 -10.92 1.82 20.12
CA LEU A 48 -10.62 0.60 20.89
C LEU A 48 -11.24 0.60 22.30
N ARG A 49 -11.78 1.73 22.77
CA ARG A 49 -12.39 1.82 24.11
C ARG A 49 -13.74 1.08 24.13
N PRO A 50 -13.99 0.19 25.11
CA PRO A 50 -15.28 -0.54 25.20
C PRO A 50 -16.50 0.38 25.29
N SER A 51 -16.34 1.57 25.89
CA SER A 51 -17.41 2.56 26.03
C SER A 51 -17.97 3.03 24.68
N VAL A 52 -17.13 3.14 23.65
CA VAL A 52 -17.55 3.53 22.30
C VAL A 52 -18.47 2.46 21.72
N TRP A 53 -18.05 1.20 21.75
CA TRP A 53 -18.82 0.07 21.23
C TRP A 53 -20.14 -0.11 21.97
N ILE A 54 -20.14 0.02 23.31
CA ILE A 54 -21.37 -0.03 24.11
C ILE A 54 -22.31 1.11 23.71
N SER A 55 -21.80 2.32 23.45
CA SER A 55 -22.63 3.45 23.02
C SER A 55 -23.27 3.23 21.63
N LEU A 56 -22.63 2.48 20.74
CA LEU A 56 -23.14 2.20 19.40
C LEU A 56 -24.08 0.99 19.35
N LEU A 57 -23.89 0.00 20.24
CA LEU A 57 -24.63 -1.27 20.23
C LEU A 57 -25.79 -1.32 21.24
N SER A 58 -25.81 -0.43 22.24
CA SER A 58 -26.89 -0.38 23.22
C SER A 58 -28.09 0.38 22.67
N SER A 59 -29.24 -0.27 22.54
CA SER A 59 -30.50 0.35 22.07
C SER A 59 -31.01 1.50 22.95
N LYS A 60 -30.48 1.62 24.18
CA LYS A 60 -30.80 2.71 25.12
C LYS A 60 -29.88 3.93 24.97
N SER A 61 -28.83 3.82 24.16
CA SER A 61 -27.87 4.89 23.94
C SER A 61 -28.39 5.92 22.94
N PRO A 62 -28.16 7.22 23.16
CA PRO A 62 -28.49 8.25 22.17
C PRO A 62 -27.68 8.11 20.87
N ASN A 63 -26.54 7.42 20.91
CA ASN A 63 -25.66 7.18 19.76
C ASN A 63 -25.86 5.78 19.15
N TYR A 64 -26.98 5.11 19.43
CA TYR A 64 -27.24 3.76 18.95
C TYR A 64 -27.20 3.68 17.42
N SER A 65 -26.20 2.97 16.90
CA SER A 65 -26.03 2.69 15.48
C SER A 65 -25.23 1.40 15.28
N PRO A 66 -25.91 0.23 15.24
CA PRO A 66 -25.25 -1.06 15.00
C PRO A 66 -24.54 -1.13 13.65
N ILE A 67 -25.05 -0.41 12.64
CA ILE A 67 -24.44 -0.37 11.32
C ILE A 67 -23.10 0.36 11.35
N LEU A 68 -23.02 1.48 12.09
CA LEU A 68 -21.77 2.20 12.27
C LEU A 68 -20.75 1.35 13.03
N ALA A 69 -21.16 0.64 14.08
CA ALA A 69 -20.28 -0.30 14.79
C ALA A 69 -19.73 -1.38 13.84
N THR A 70 -20.58 -1.92 12.95
CA THR A 70 -20.17 -2.94 11.97
C THR A 70 -19.18 -2.38 10.95
N VAL A 71 -19.43 -1.16 10.44
CA VAL A 71 -18.55 -0.47 9.49
C VAL A 71 -17.18 -0.19 10.12
N LEU A 72 -17.15 0.37 11.34
CA LEU A 72 -15.90 0.64 12.06
C LEU A 72 -15.09 -0.65 12.34
N GLY A 73 -15.78 -1.77 12.63
CA GLY A 73 -15.12 -3.07 12.79
C GLY A 73 -14.45 -3.55 11.51
N TRP A 74 -15.12 -3.40 10.37
CA TRP A 74 -14.53 -3.69 9.06
C TRP A 74 -13.37 -2.76 8.72
N GLU A 75 -13.49 -1.48 9.04
CA GLU A 75 -12.44 -0.48 8.82
C GLU A 75 -11.16 -0.82 9.59
N ILE A 76 -11.27 -1.18 10.87
CA ILE A 76 -10.14 -1.64 11.69
C ILE A 76 -9.50 -2.90 11.06
N LEU A 77 -10.32 -3.89 10.70
CA LEU A 77 -9.82 -5.14 10.11
C LEU A 77 -9.10 -4.89 8.78
N ALA A 78 -9.68 -4.06 7.91
CA ALA A 78 -9.09 -3.70 6.62
C ALA A 78 -7.75 -2.98 6.80
N ASN A 79 -7.65 -2.03 7.74
CA ASN A 79 -6.41 -1.32 8.04
C ASN A 79 -5.32 -2.26 8.59
N VAL A 80 -5.67 -3.19 9.48
CA VAL A 80 -4.72 -4.21 9.98
C VAL A 80 -4.24 -5.14 8.87
N ALA A 81 -5.14 -5.57 7.98
CA ALA A 81 -4.79 -6.38 6.82
C ALA A 81 -3.88 -5.63 5.85
N LEU A 82 -4.19 -4.36 5.56
CA LEU A 82 -3.38 -3.51 4.69
C LEU A 82 -2.00 -3.25 5.28
N PHE A 83 -1.91 -2.97 6.59
CA PHE A 83 -0.64 -2.81 7.29
C PHE A 83 0.21 -4.09 7.20
N SER A 84 -0.39 -5.25 7.44
CA SER A 84 0.27 -6.56 7.32
C SER A 84 0.78 -6.80 5.89
N LEU A 85 -0.03 -6.46 4.88
CA LEU A 85 0.36 -6.50 3.46
C LEU A 85 1.55 -5.58 3.18
N THR A 86 1.59 -4.37 3.75
CA THR A 86 2.70 -3.42 3.59
C THR A 86 3.99 -3.95 4.19
N ILE A 87 3.96 -4.53 5.39
CA ILE A 87 5.15 -5.13 6.02
C ILE A 87 5.66 -6.32 5.19
N TRP A 88 4.75 -7.18 4.74
CA TRP A 88 5.10 -8.31 3.90
C TRP A 88 5.68 -7.87 2.55
N LEU A 89 5.08 -6.86 1.92
CA LEU A 89 5.60 -6.25 0.70
C LEU A 89 6.99 -5.67 0.91
N ALA A 90 7.22 -4.91 1.99
CA ALA A 90 8.55 -4.38 2.30
C ALA A 90 9.58 -5.50 2.42
N TYR A 91 9.26 -6.58 3.13
CA TYR A 91 10.12 -7.77 3.20
C TYR A 91 10.43 -8.35 1.81
N LEU A 92 9.41 -8.59 0.97
CA LEU A 92 9.59 -9.13 -0.37
C LEU A 92 10.44 -8.19 -1.25
N PHE A 93 10.20 -6.89 -1.13
CA PHE A 93 10.85 -5.84 -1.90
C PHE A 93 12.35 -5.77 -1.58
N PHE A 94 12.72 -5.68 -0.30
CA PHE A 94 14.13 -5.60 0.10
C PHE A 94 14.87 -6.94 -0.07
N ARG A 95 14.15 -8.07 -0.04
CA ARG A 95 14.70 -9.38 -0.42
C ARG A 95 14.76 -9.59 -1.94
N LYS A 96 14.32 -8.62 -2.74
CA LYS A 96 14.34 -8.66 -4.21
C LYS A 96 13.62 -9.90 -4.78
N ARG A 97 12.51 -10.30 -4.13
CA ARG A 97 11.74 -11.47 -4.53
C ARG A 97 10.96 -11.21 -5.82
N LYS A 98 10.82 -12.22 -6.67
CA LYS A 98 10.02 -12.15 -7.93
C LYS A 98 8.57 -11.72 -7.72
N LEU A 99 8.00 -12.01 -6.55
CA LEU A 99 6.63 -11.63 -6.19
C LEU A 99 6.48 -10.14 -5.86
N ALA A 100 7.56 -9.44 -5.48
CA ALA A 100 7.46 -8.08 -4.97
C ALA A 100 6.78 -7.09 -5.96
N PRO A 101 7.06 -7.11 -7.28
CA PRO A 101 6.36 -6.25 -8.23
C PRO A 101 4.85 -6.48 -8.28
N ALA A 102 4.40 -7.74 -8.25
CA ALA A 102 2.99 -8.07 -8.26
C ALA A 102 2.29 -7.64 -6.96
N ILE A 103 2.92 -7.90 -5.81
CA ILE A 103 2.39 -7.49 -4.51
C ILE A 103 2.41 -5.96 -4.36
N PHE A 104 3.38 -5.26 -4.96
CA PHE A 104 3.41 -3.80 -5.00
C PHE A 104 2.20 -3.21 -5.75
N ILE A 105 1.86 -3.78 -6.91
CA ILE A 105 0.68 -3.37 -7.67
C ILE A 105 -0.60 -3.69 -6.88
N LEU A 106 -0.68 -4.88 -6.28
CA LEU A 106 -1.80 -5.27 -5.41
C LEU A 106 -1.98 -4.27 -4.26
N TRP A 107 -0.89 -3.89 -3.60
CA TRP A 107 -0.92 -2.92 -2.50
C TRP A 107 -1.45 -1.55 -2.95
N ILE A 108 -1.03 -1.05 -4.11
CA ILE A 108 -1.59 0.20 -4.69
C ILE A 108 -3.11 0.06 -4.92
N VAL A 109 -3.54 -1.01 -5.58
CA VAL A 109 -4.95 -1.22 -5.94
C VAL A 109 -5.82 -1.38 -4.69
N VAL A 110 -5.42 -2.22 -3.74
CA VAL A 110 -6.16 -2.42 -2.49
C VAL A 110 -6.25 -1.13 -1.69
N SER A 111 -5.15 -0.37 -1.58
CA SER A 111 -5.18 0.92 -0.88
C SER A 111 -6.16 1.90 -1.52
N ALA A 112 -6.17 2.00 -2.85
CA ALA A 112 -7.09 2.87 -3.57
C ALA A 112 -8.56 2.43 -3.42
N VAL A 113 -8.83 1.13 -3.47
CA VAL A 113 -10.18 0.57 -3.27
C VAL A 113 -10.69 0.83 -1.87
N LEU A 114 -9.87 0.60 -0.84
CA LEU A 114 -10.26 0.88 0.55
C LEU A 114 -10.55 2.37 0.75
N GLN A 115 -9.71 3.24 0.21
CA GLN A 115 -9.92 4.68 0.33
C GLN A 115 -11.17 5.18 -0.41
N LEU A 116 -11.50 4.58 -1.57
CA LEU A 116 -12.77 4.85 -2.25
C LEU A 116 -13.96 4.33 -1.44
N ALA A 117 -13.86 3.14 -0.86
CA ALA A 117 -14.91 2.56 -0.03
C ALA A 117 -15.19 3.43 1.20
N ASP A 118 -14.15 3.91 1.90
CA ASP A 118 -14.30 4.81 3.04
C ASP A 118 -15.05 6.08 2.64
N LEU A 119 -14.71 6.70 1.51
CA LEU A 119 -15.39 7.92 1.04
C LEU A 119 -16.84 7.69 0.64
N MET A 120 -17.13 6.56 0.01
CA MET A 120 -18.52 6.20 -0.29
C MET A 120 -19.31 5.94 0.99
N LEU A 121 -18.71 5.25 1.97
CA LEU A 121 -19.36 4.93 3.26
C LEU A 121 -19.61 6.17 4.11
N THR A 122 -18.67 7.10 4.20
CA THR A 122 -18.88 8.36 4.92
C THR A 122 -20.03 9.17 4.31
N SER A 123 -20.09 9.21 2.97
CA SER A 123 -21.16 9.90 2.24
C SER A 123 -22.53 9.26 2.42
N LEU A 124 -22.59 7.93 2.39
CA LEU A 124 -23.83 7.20 2.58
C LEU A 124 -24.36 7.34 4.01
N LEU A 125 -23.47 7.42 5.00
CA LEU A 125 -23.82 7.58 6.41
C LEU A 125 -24.03 9.04 6.84
N GLY A 126 -23.87 10.01 5.93
CA GLY A 126 -24.01 11.43 6.23
C GLY A 126 -22.95 11.98 7.19
N LEU A 127 -21.79 11.32 7.27
CA LEU A 127 -20.66 11.70 8.15
C LEU A 127 -19.78 12.80 7.53
N ASP A 128 -20.14 13.27 6.34
CA ASP A 128 -19.38 14.23 5.53
C ASP A 128 -19.20 15.59 6.21
N ALA A 129 -20.13 15.99 7.09
CA ALA A 129 -20.06 17.27 7.79
C ALA A 129 -18.83 17.38 8.72
N GLN A 130 -18.23 16.26 9.12
CA GLN A 130 -17.00 16.22 9.93
C GLN A 130 -15.71 16.16 9.10
N GLN A 131 -15.77 15.80 7.81
CA GLN A 131 -14.59 15.70 6.95
C GLN A 131 -14.52 16.85 5.94
N SER A 132 -13.34 17.46 5.84
CA SER A 132 -13.02 18.37 4.74
C SER A 132 -13.03 17.60 3.41
N ASN A 133 -14.15 17.64 2.68
CA ASN A 133 -14.33 16.98 1.38
C ASN A 133 -13.17 17.25 0.40
N THR A 134 -12.58 18.45 0.46
CA THR A 134 -11.43 18.84 -0.37
C THR A 134 -10.18 17.99 -0.10
N ARG A 135 -9.90 17.64 1.16
CA ARG A 135 -8.70 16.86 1.51
C ARG A 135 -8.78 15.43 0.96
N SER A 136 -9.96 14.83 1.05
CA SER A 136 -10.18 13.45 0.62
C SER A 136 -10.08 13.28 -0.90
N VAL A 137 -10.63 14.22 -1.67
CA VAL A 137 -10.51 14.23 -3.13
C VAL A 137 -9.06 14.39 -3.58
N VAL A 138 -8.29 15.23 -2.88
CA VAL A 138 -6.85 15.42 -3.17
C VAL A 138 -6.07 14.14 -2.94
N GLU A 139 -6.33 13.40 -1.86
CA GLU A 139 -5.64 12.13 -1.60
C GLU A 139 -6.00 11.05 -2.64
N LEU A 140 -7.27 10.98 -3.08
CA LEU A 140 -7.67 10.11 -4.18
C LEU A 140 -6.92 10.43 -5.48
N VAL A 141 -6.86 11.70 -5.87
CA VAL A 141 -6.15 12.13 -7.08
C VAL A 141 -4.66 11.79 -7.00
N LYS A 142 -4.02 12.03 -5.84
CA LYS A 142 -2.63 11.63 -5.62
C LYS A 142 -2.43 10.12 -5.76
N SER A 143 -3.34 9.32 -5.19
CA SER A 143 -3.29 7.85 -5.31
C SER A 143 -3.41 7.40 -6.77
N GLY A 144 -4.31 8.02 -7.54
CA GLY A 144 -4.52 7.73 -8.96
C GLY A 144 -3.31 8.08 -9.81
N ILE A 145 -2.71 9.26 -9.59
CA ILE A 145 -1.45 9.66 -10.25
C ILE A 145 -0.33 8.69 -9.89
N GLY A 146 -0.20 8.34 -8.60
CA GLY A 146 0.77 7.36 -8.14
C GLY A 146 0.61 6.02 -8.83
N ALA A 147 -0.62 5.50 -8.92
CA ALA A 147 -0.92 4.25 -9.62
C ALA A 147 -0.58 4.33 -11.12
N ALA A 148 -0.96 5.42 -11.79
CA ALA A 148 -0.69 5.63 -13.21
C ALA A 148 0.81 5.71 -13.53
N ILE A 149 1.64 6.14 -12.59
CA ILE A 149 3.11 6.16 -12.73
C ILE A 149 3.70 4.79 -12.40
N TRP A 150 3.36 4.24 -11.24
CA TRP A 150 4.06 3.08 -10.70
C TRP A 150 3.64 1.77 -11.33
N VAL A 151 2.35 1.56 -11.61
CA VAL A 151 1.87 0.30 -12.22
C VAL A 151 2.58 0.02 -13.55
N PRO A 152 2.61 0.93 -14.55
CA PRO A 152 3.32 0.64 -15.80
C PRO A 152 4.83 0.51 -15.60
N TYR A 153 5.42 1.27 -14.67
CA TYR A 153 6.83 1.15 -14.33
C TYR A 153 7.18 -0.26 -13.81
N PHE A 154 6.42 -0.78 -12.85
CA PHE A 154 6.65 -2.12 -12.29
C PHE A 154 6.37 -3.25 -13.29
N LEU A 155 5.50 -3.02 -14.29
CA LEU A 155 5.21 -4.02 -15.33
C LEU A 155 6.25 -4.03 -16.46
N ARG A 156 6.79 -2.87 -16.86
CA ARG A 156 7.60 -2.76 -18.09
C ARG A 156 9.09 -2.46 -17.87
N SER A 157 9.49 -1.96 -16.70
CA SER A 157 10.87 -1.54 -16.44
C SER A 157 11.87 -2.70 -16.50
N ILE A 158 12.93 -2.53 -17.31
CA ILE A 158 14.07 -3.46 -17.38
C ILE A 158 14.73 -3.59 -16.00
N ARG A 159 14.92 -2.47 -15.29
CA ARG A 159 15.52 -2.48 -13.95
C ARG A 159 14.69 -3.30 -12.97
N VAL A 160 13.36 -3.20 -13.01
CA VAL A 160 12.48 -3.98 -12.12
C VAL A 160 12.65 -5.48 -12.41
N LYS A 161 12.58 -5.88 -13.69
CA LYS A 161 12.78 -7.27 -14.10
C LYS A 161 14.15 -7.81 -13.70
N ASN A 162 15.20 -7.00 -13.82
CA ASN A 162 16.57 -7.38 -13.44
C ASN A 162 16.82 -7.33 -11.93
N THR A 163 15.98 -6.63 -11.15
CA THR A 163 16.14 -6.51 -9.70
C THR A 163 15.41 -7.63 -8.97
N PHE A 164 14.17 -7.91 -9.33
CA PHE A 164 13.30 -8.84 -8.60
C PHE A 164 13.35 -10.25 -9.20
N VAL A 165 14.47 -10.93 -8.97
CA VAL A 165 14.77 -12.24 -9.60
C VAL A 165 14.87 -13.39 -8.60
N HIS A 166 14.83 -13.14 -7.30
CA HIS A 166 14.98 -14.21 -6.30
C HIS A 166 13.66 -14.96 -6.08
N ASP A 167 13.69 -16.29 -6.20
CA ASP A 167 12.59 -17.17 -5.81
C ASP A 167 12.46 -17.27 -4.29
N ALA A 168 11.36 -17.84 -3.80
CA ALA A 168 11.23 -18.21 -2.38
C ALA A 168 12.37 -19.17 -1.98
N PRO A 169 12.86 -19.14 -0.72
CA PRO A 169 13.83 -20.14 -0.28
C PRO A 169 13.18 -21.51 -0.44
N LYS A 170 13.90 -22.47 -1.03
CA LYS A 170 13.44 -23.86 -1.03
C LYS A 170 13.34 -24.30 0.43
N SER A 171 12.18 -24.79 0.79
CA SER A 171 11.93 -25.39 2.09
C SER A 171 12.59 -26.76 2.09
N ASP A 172 13.80 -26.88 2.66
CA ASP A 172 14.49 -28.16 2.85
C ASP A 172 13.91 -28.89 4.08
N TYR A 173 12.60 -29.16 4.05
CA TYR A 173 11.88 -29.97 5.05
C TYR A 173 11.24 -31.18 4.37
#